data_AF-A0A538LMS8-F1
#
_entry.id   AF-A0A538LMS8-F1
#
_cell.length_a   1.000
_cell.length_b   1.000
_cell.length_c   1.000
_cell.angle_alpha   90.00
_cell.angle_beta   90.00
_cell.angle_gamma   90.00
#
_symmetry.space_group_name_H-M   'P 1'
#
loop_
_entity.id
_entity.type
_entity.pdbx_description
1 polymer ?
#
loop_
_entity_poly.entity_id
_entity_poly.type
_entity_poly.pdbx_seq_one_letter_code
_entity_poly.pdbx_strand_id
1 'polypeptide(L)'
;MRRTLYTTVALSALALAGLGFVPAALAENAHFIGTPTCTKSVSTGLTCSGKAAGLGNGPTVAFLTAESVKATYECVNHGGNVAPGQPVVSQKVTGPEQEIAPRNGQIRFSPTIPPPTPPSAASDCPSGKWSVRLTSLTYANVALHIQQPPGTDALTFNFGTIDP
;
A
#
# COMPACT_ATOMS: atom_id res chain seq x y z
N MET A 1 -19.24 74.32 42.89
CA MET A 1 -17.81 74.53 42.55
C MET A 1 -17.11 73.19 42.59
N ARG A 2 -16.46 72.80 41.46
CA ARG A 2 -15.26 71.92 41.33
C ARG A 2 -15.36 70.46 41.86
N ARG A 3 -14.89 69.39 41.21
CA ARG A 3 -14.26 69.10 39.90
C ARG A 3 -14.14 67.56 39.83
N THR A 4 -14.48 66.98 38.68
CA THR A 4 -13.94 65.75 38.02
C THR A 4 -12.95 64.83 38.76
N LEU A 5 -13.14 63.50 38.61
CA LEU A 5 -12.23 62.64 37.81
C LEU A 5 -12.78 61.21 37.63
N TYR A 6 -12.62 60.71 36.40
CA TYR A 6 -13.04 59.42 35.86
C TYR A 6 -11.98 58.34 36.08
N THR A 7 -12.40 57.08 36.25
CA THR A 7 -11.58 55.92 35.85
C THR A 7 -12.50 54.77 35.43
N THR A 8 -12.70 54.66 34.11
CA THR A 8 -13.29 53.52 33.43
C THR A 8 -12.23 52.42 33.32
N VAL A 9 -12.46 51.26 33.92
CA VAL A 9 -11.65 50.04 33.66
C VAL A 9 -12.30 49.29 32.50
N ALA A 10 -11.53 49.14 31.42
CA ALA A 10 -11.94 48.58 30.16
C ALA A 10 -12.23 47.07 30.25
N LEU A 11 -13.34 46.64 29.65
CA LEU A 11 -13.72 45.26 29.45
C LEU A 11 -12.99 44.72 28.20
N SER A 12 -11.87 44.03 28.40
CA SER A 12 -11.10 43.42 27.30
C SER A 12 -11.73 42.09 26.89
N ALA A 13 -12.37 42.07 25.72
CA ALA A 13 -12.93 40.88 25.08
C ALA A 13 -11.86 39.82 24.78
N LEU A 14 -11.96 38.66 25.42
CA LEU A 14 -11.17 37.47 25.09
C LEU A 14 -11.96 36.62 24.08
N ALA A 15 -11.93 37.03 22.80
CA ALA A 15 -12.40 36.19 21.70
C ALA A 15 -11.32 35.16 21.40
N LEU A 16 -11.33 34.05 22.13
CA LEU A 16 -10.44 32.92 21.89
C LEU A 16 -10.85 32.26 20.56
N ALA A 17 -9.97 32.36 19.57
CA ALA A 17 -10.14 31.84 18.23
C ALA A 17 -10.51 30.34 18.26
N GLY A 18 -11.73 30.03 17.83
CA GLY A 18 -12.11 28.68 17.45
C GLY A 18 -11.34 28.28 16.20
N LEU A 19 -10.19 27.62 16.38
CA LEU A 19 -9.53 26.86 15.33
C LEU A 19 -10.46 25.71 14.96
N GLY A 20 -11.33 25.96 13.97
CA GLY A 20 -12.23 24.95 13.43
C GLY A 20 -11.42 23.78 12.90
N PHE A 21 -11.56 22.62 13.53
CA PHE A 21 -11.25 21.36 12.89
C PHE A 21 -12.15 21.28 11.64
N VAL A 22 -11.57 21.49 10.46
CA VAL A 22 -12.28 21.20 9.21
C VAL A 22 -12.23 19.67 9.08
N PRO A 23 -13.34 18.94 9.26
CA PRO A 23 -13.32 17.51 9.04
C PRO A 23 -12.89 17.26 7.59
N ALA A 24 -11.91 16.39 7.39
CA ALA A 24 -11.55 15.95 6.05
C ALA A 24 -12.82 15.38 5.40
N ALA A 25 -13.22 15.94 4.25
CA ALA A 25 -14.33 15.39 3.49
C ALA A 25 -14.00 13.92 3.18
N LEU A 26 -14.83 13.03 3.71
CA LEU A 26 -14.68 11.59 3.55
C LEU A 26 -15.09 11.19 2.13
N ALA A 27 -14.75 9.97 1.73
CA ALA A 27 -15.21 9.42 0.46
C ALA A 27 -16.74 9.35 0.45
N GLU A 28 -17.38 10.14 -0.40
CA GLU A 28 -18.84 10.26 -0.45
C GLU A 28 -19.46 9.20 -1.38
N ASN A 29 -18.76 8.82 -2.46
CA ASN A 29 -19.21 7.85 -3.48
C ASN A 29 -18.02 7.17 -4.16
N ALA A 30 -17.12 6.57 -3.38
CA ALA A 30 -15.93 5.92 -3.91
C ALA A 30 -16.30 4.81 -4.91
N HIS A 31 -15.61 4.76 -6.05
CA HIS A 31 -15.70 3.66 -7.00
C HIS A 31 -14.44 3.55 -7.86
N PHE A 32 -14.21 2.37 -8.43
CA PHE A 32 -13.17 2.18 -9.44
C PHE A 32 -13.62 2.73 -10.79
N ILE A 33 -12.73 3.44 -11.47
CA ILE A 33 -12.90 3.79 -12.89
C ILE A 33 -12.34 2.63 -13.70
N GLY A 34 -13.24 1.81 -14.24
CA GLY A 34 -12.88 0.55 -14.89
C GLY A 34 -12.48 -0.53 -13.88
N THR A 35 -11.90 -1.62 -14.37
CA THR A 35 -11.46 -2.75 -13.55
C THR A 35 -9.98 -2.61 -13.23
N PRO A 36 -9.57 -2.59 -11.94
CA PRO A 36 -8.17 -2.70 -11.57
C PRO A 36 -7.55 -3.97 -12.19
N THR A 37 -6.27 -3.92 -12.55
CA THR A 37 -5.58 -5.06 -13.16
C THR A 37 -4.24 -5.30 -12.48
N CYS A 38 -3.78 -6.55 -12.49
CA CYS A 38 -2.48 -6.92 -11.95
C CYS A 38 -1.57 -7.51 -13.02
N THR A 39 -0.29 -7.21 -12.92
CA THR A 39 0.79 -7.83 -13.67
C THR A 39 1.78 -8.45 -12.70
N LYS A 40 2.22 -9.66 -12.99
CA LYS A 40 3.17 -10.43 -12.18
C LYS A 40 4.46 -10.63 -12.96
N SER A 41 5.60 -10.49 -12.28
CA SER A 41 6.93 -10.78 -12.81
C SER A 41 7.80 -11.41 -11.73
N VAL A 42 8.68 -12.33 -12.11
CA VAL A 42 9.69 -12.88 -11.19
C VAL A 42 10.77 -11.86 -10.80
N SER A 43 10.94 -10.77 -11.55
CA SER A 43 11.92 -9.73 -11.20
C SER A 43 11.38 -8.70 -10.20
N THR A 44 10.10 -8.33 -10.32
CA THR A 44 9.49 -7.23 -9.57
C THR A 44 8.34 -7.65 -8.66
N GLY A 45 7.90 -8.91 -8.73
CA GLY A 45 6.77 -9.41 -7.96
C GLY A 45 5.44 -9.07 -8.61
N LEU A 46 4.44 -8.75 -7.79
CA LEU A 46 3.10 -8.37 -8.21
C LEU A 46 2.97 -6.85 -8.21
N THR A 47 2.39 -6.30 -9.28
CA THR A 47 2.00 -4.89 -9.36
C THR A 47 0.56 -4.83 -9.82
N CYS A 48 -0.30 -4.15 -9.07
CA CYS A 48 -1.69 -3.93 -9.48
C CYS A 48 -1.91 -2.44 -9.68
N SER A 49 -2.66 -2.07 -10.71
CA SER A 49 -2.85 -0.68 -11.09
C SER A 49 -4.30 -0.40 -11.47
N GLY A 50 -4.68 0.87 -11.37
CA GLY A 50 -6.02 1.31 -11.70
C GLY A 50 -6.26 2.76 -11.35
N LYS A 51 -7.54 3.13 -11.35
CA LYS A 51 -8.00 4.48 -11.05
C LYS A 51 -9.25 4.39 -10.17
N ALA A 52 -9.36 5.29 -9.21
CA ALA A 52 -10.57 5.46 -8.40
C ALA A 52 -11.04 6.91 -8.41
N ALA A 53 -12.34 7.09 -8.19
CA ALA A 53 -13.03 8.38 -8.15
C ALA A 53 -14.09 8.39 -7.05
N GLY A 54 -14.68 9.57 -6.81
CA GLY A 54 -15.67 9.77 -5.76
C GLY A 54 -15.09 9.69 -4.34
N LEU A 55 -13.76 9.79 -4.25
CA LEU A 55 -13.04 10.00 -3.00
C LEU A 55 -13.21 11.46 -2.57
N GLY A 56 -13.01 11.71 -1.29
CA GLY A 56 -12.82 13.06 -0.79
C GLY A 56 -11.44 13.62 -1.15
N ASN A 57 -11.11 14.81 -0.64
CA ASN A 57 -9.81 15.45 -0.84
C ASN A 57 -8.80 15.14 0.27
N GLY A 58 -9.14 14.26 1.21
CA GLY A 58 -8.26 13.87 2.31
C GLY A 58 -7.14 12.89 1.89
N PRO A 59 -6.16 12.64 2.76
CA PRO A 59 -5.09 11.68 2.50
C PRO A 59 -5.64 10.29 2.15
N THR A 60 -5.08 9.67 1.12
CA THR A 60 -5.48 8.33 0.66
C THR A 60 -4.28 7.40 0.60
N VAL A 61 -4.50 6.14 0.95
CA VAL A 61 -3.49 5.09 0.88
C VAL A 61 -4.01 3.95 0.01
N ALA A 62 -3.14 3.40 -0.85
CA ALA A 62 -3.41 2.19 -1.62
C ALA A 62 -2.38 1.11 -1.28
N PHE A 63 -2.82 -0.12 -1.03
CA PHE A 63 -1.92 -1.25 -0.82
C PHE A 63 -2.58 -2.57 -1.21
N LEU A 64 -1.77 -3.62 -1.28
CA LEU A 64 -2.22 -4.98 -1.57
C LEU A 64 -2.05 -5.87 -0.34
N THR A 65 -2.95 -6.82 -0.18
CA THR A 65 -2.77 -7.96 0.72
C THR A 65 -2.83 -9.25 -0.08
N ALA A 66 -2.19 -10.30 0.43
CA ALA A 66 -2.30 -11.66 -0.07
C ALA A 66 -2.34 -12.62 1.12
N GLU A 67 -3.18 -13.65 1.04
CA GLU A 67 -3.19 -14.69 2.08
C GLU A 67 -1.86 -15.43 2.11
N SER A 68 -1.31 -15.77 0.94
CA SER A 68 0.03 -16.33 0.85
C SER A 68 0.74 -15.94 -0.43
N VAL A 69 2.07 -15.94 -0.37
CA VAL A 69 2.95 -15.78 -1.53
C VAL A 69 3.89 -16.97 -1.55
N LYS A 70 3.79 -17.79 -2.59
CA LYS A 70 4.67 -18.94 -2.82
C LYS A 70 5.65 -18.60 -3.92
N ALA A 71 6.93 -18.72 -3.60
CA ALA A 71 8.04 -18.52 -4.52
C ALA A 71 8.81 -19.82 -4.68
N THR A 72 9.04 -20.27 -5.91
CA THR A 72 9.87 -21.45 -6.19
C THR A 72 11.23 -21.00 -6.68
N TYR A 73 12.27 -21.51 -6.04
CA TYR A 73 13.65 -21.19 -6.35
C TYR A 73 14.39 -22.41 -6.88
N GLU A 74 15.37 -22.17 -7.73
CA GLU A 74 16.32 -23.16 -8.23
C GLU A 74 17.75 -22.72 -7.90
N CYS A 75 18.63 -23.69 -7.70
CA CYS A 75 20.06 -23.46 -7.61
C CYS A 75 20.69 -23.65 -8.98
N VAL A 76 21.44 -22.65 -9.45
CA VAL A 76 22.14 -22.68 -10.74
C VAL A 76 23.63 -22.50 -10.51
N ASN A 77 24.46 -23.43 -11.01
CA ASN A 77 25.92 -23.30 -10.96
C ASN A 77 26.48 -22.54 -12.16
N HIS A 78 27.77 -22.21 -12.13
CA HIS A 78 28.46 -21.50 -13.22
C HIS A 78 28.42 -22.24 -14.57
N GLY A 79 28.27 -23.56 -14.57
CA GLY A 79 28.11 -24.38 -15.78
C GLY A 79 26.67 -24.46 -16.29
N GLY A 80 25.72 -23.74 -15.67
CA GLY A 80 24.31 -23.74 -16.05
C GLY A 80 23.52 -24.97 -15.58
N ASN A 81 24.11 -25.86 -14.79
CA ASN A 81 23.39 -27.00 -14.24
C ASN A 81 22.42 -26.51 -13.17
N VAL A 82 21.23 -27.14 -13.15
CA VAL A 82 20.16 -26.82 -12.22
C VAL A 82 20.06 -27.92 -11.17
N ALA A 83 20.05 -27.52 -9.90
CA ALA A 83 19.64 -28.35 -8.79
C ALA A 83 18.34 -27.78 -8.21
N PRO A 84 17.42 -28.63 -7.72
CA PRO A 84 16.22 -28.15 -7.04
C PRO A 84 16.60 -27.22 -5.87
N GLY A 85 16.06 -26.01 -5.87
CA GLY A 85 16.09 -25.13 -4.71
C GLY A 85 14.84 -25.36 -3.85
N GLN A 86 14.77 -24.67 -2.72
CA GLN A 86 13.63 -24.78 -1.82
C GLN A 86 12.54 -23.76 -2.15
N PRO A 87 11.24 -24.14 -2.12
CA PRO A 87 10.17 -23.17 -2.17
C PRO A 87 10.14 -22.34 -0.88
N VAL A 88 9.89 -21.04 -1.02
CA VAL A 88 9.62 -20.13 0.10
C VAL A 88 8.14 -19.79 0.09
N VAL A 89 7.51 -19.86 1.25
CA VAL A 89 6.10 -19.48 1.42
C VAL A 89 6.00 -18.42 2.51
N SER A 90 5.49 -17.26 2.14
CA SER A 90 5.11 -16.19 3.07
C SER A 90 3.60 -16.19 3.27
N GLN A 91 3.14 -16.03 4.50
CA GLN A 91 1.72 -16.01 4.87
C GLN A 91 1.32 -14.60 5.30
N LYS A 92 0.05 -14.23 5.08
CA LYS A 92 -0.55 -12.94 5.46
C LYS A 92 0.32 -11.75 5.03
N VAL A 93 0.62 -11.69 3.74
CA VAL A 93 1.54 -10.69 3.19
C VAL A 93 0.79 -9.38 2.95
N THR A 94 1.35 -8.28 3.44
CA THR A 94 0.90 -6.92 3.15
C THR A 94 2.00 -6.21 2.36
N GLY A 95 1.63 -5.68 1.19
CA GLY A 95 2.52 -4.86 0.37
C GLY A 95 2.75 -3.47 0.99
N PRO A 96 3.78 -2.74 0.55
CA PRO A 96 4.01 -1.37 1.01
C PRO A 96 2.83 -0.46 0.67
N GLU A 97 2.55 0.47 1.58
CA GLU A 97 1.56 1.51 1.39
C GLU A 97 2.02 2.54 0.35
N GLN A 98 1.13 2.87 -0.59
CA GLN A 98 1.29 3.98 -1.50
C GLN A 98 0.40 5.13 -1.03
N GLU A 99 1.02 6.15 -0.44
CA GLU A 99 0.33 7.41 -0.14
C GLU A 99 0.05 8.19 -1.43
N ILE A 100 -1.19 8.64 -1.60
CA ILE A 100 -1.65 9.35 -2.79
C ILE A 100 -2.51 10.52 -2.33
N ALA A 101 -2.16 11.72 -2.77
CA ALA A 101 -3.02 12.89 -2.60
C ALA A 101 -4.08 12.92 -3.72
N PRO A 102 -5.38 12.80 -3.41
CA PRO A 102 -6.43 12.89 -4.43
C PRO A 102 -6.42 14.24 -5.13
N ARG A 103 -6.73 14.23 -6.42
CA ARG A 103 -6.94 15.44 -7.22
C ARG A 103 -8.37 15.42 -7.72
N ASN A 104 -9.20 16.33 -7.19
CA ASN A 104 -10.64 16.39 -7.46
C ASN A 104 -11.33 15.05 -7.17
N GLY A 105 -11.05 14.47 -5.99
CA GLY A 105 -11.62 13.19 -5.56
C GLY A 105 -11.20 11.98 -6.39
N GLN A 106 -10.09 12.07 -7.14
CA GLN A 106 -9.58 11.00 -8.00
C GLN A 106 -8.13 10.65 -7.68
N ILE A 107 -7.80 9.37 -7.82
CA ILE A 107 -6.44 8.85 -7.70
C ILE A 107 -6.13 7.89 -8.86
N ARG A 108 -4.84 7.81 -9.20
CA ARG A 108 -4.25 6.67 -9.92
C ARG A 108 -3.34 5.95 -8.94
N PHE A 109 -3.42 4.63 -8.90
CA PHE A 109 -2.67 3.81 -7.96
C PHE A 109 -1.91 2.71 -8.71
N SER A 110 -0.79 2.27 -8.12
CA SER A 110 0.04 1.18 -8.61
C SER A 110 0.78 0.45 -7.47
N PRO A 111 0.09 -0.03 -6.41
CA PRO A 111 0.73 -0.74 -5.31
C PRO A 111 1.32 -2.09 -5.75
N THR A 112 2.23 -2.61 -4.94
CA THR A 112 3.00 -3.82 -5.25
C THR A 112 3.02 -4.80 -4.08
N ILE A 113 3.29 -6.07 -4.38
CA ILE A 113 3.81 -7.04 -3.41
C ILE A 113 5.11 -7.60 -4.01
N PRO A 114 6.29 -7.32 -3.41
CA PRO A 114 7.54 -7.84 -3.94
C PRO A 114 7.61 -9.37 -3.83
N PRO A 115 8.52 -10.03 -4.56
CA PRO A 115 8.83 -11.44 -4.32
C PRO A 115 9.30 -11.64 -2.87
N PRO A 116 9.04 -12.80 -2.25
CA PRO A 116 9.65 -13.16 -0.97
C PRO A 116 11.18 -13.10 -1.06
N THR A 117 11.85 -12.80 0.06
CA THR A 117 13.31 -12.85 0.13
C THR A 117 13.81 -14.21 -0.34
N PRO A 118 14.79 -14.28 -1.26
CA PRO A 118 15.34 -15.55 -1.72
C PRO A 118 16.05 -16.29 -0.58
N PRO A 119 16.05 -17.64 -0.60
CA PRO A 119 16.86 -18.43 0.32
C PRO A 119 18.35 -18.15 0.10
N SER A 120 19.17 -18.51 1.09
CA SER A 120 20.61 -18.25 1.03
C SER A 120 21.30 -19.34 0.19
N ALA A 121 21.96 -18.93 -0.89
CA ALA A 121 22.68 -19.89 -1.74
C ALA A 121 23.75 -20.69 -0.98
N ALA A 122 24.33 -20.13 0.09
CA ALA A 122 25.37 -20.80 0.87
C ALA A 122 24.83 -21.96 1.73
N SER A 123 23.57 -21.87 2.17
CA SER A 123 22.91 -22.85 3.04
C SER A 123 21.96 -23.76 2.30
N ASP A 124 21.32 -23.25 1.25
CA ASP A 124 20.17 -23.90 0.58
C ASP A 124 20.54 -24.47 -0.79
N CYS A 125 21.75 -24.21 -1.29
CA CYS A 125 22.29 -24.84 -2.49
C CYS A 125 23.44 -25.80 -2.17
N PRO A 126 23.75 -26.76 -3.08
CA PRO A 126 24.72 -27.82 -2.80
C PRO A 126 26.13 -27.35 -2.42
N SER A 127 26.55 -26.14 -2.82
CA SER A 127 27.80 -25.53 -2.37
C SER A 127 27.80 -24.01 -2.59
N GLY A 128 28.80 -23.31 -2.04
CA GLY A 128 28.97 -21.85 -2.24
C GLY A 128 29.31 -21.39 -3.67
N LYS A 129 29.33 -22.30 -4.66
CA LYS A 129 29.53 -22.00 -6.10
C LYS A 129 28.21 -21.98 -6.89
N TRP A 130 27.08 -21.95 -6.19
CA TRP A 130 25.74 -21.93 -6.77
C TRP A 130 25.07 -20.59 -6.49
N SER A 131 24.14 -20.20 -7.35
CA SER A 131 23.29 -19.03 -7.19
C SER A 131 21.82 -19.45 -7.13
N VAL A 132 21.01 -18.67 -6.42
CA VAL A 132 19.56 -18.89 -6.33
C VAL A 132 18.86 -18.09 -7.43
N ARG A 133 17.96 -18.74 -8.17
CA ARG A 133 17.14 -18.14 -9.22
C ARG A 133 15.67 -18.38 -8.94
N LEU A 134 14.87 -17.32 -8.91
CA LEU A 134 13.41 -17.43 -8.81
C LEU A 134 12.82 -17.89 -10.13
N THR A 135 11.98 -18.92 -10.11
CA THR A 135 11.37 -19.50 -11.32
C THR A 135 9.87 -19.36 -11.37
N SER A 136 9.18 -19.31 -10.23
CA SER A 136 7.75 -19.08 -10.20
C SER A 136 7.30 -18.30 -8.98
N LEU A 137 6.21 -17.55 -9.17
CA LEU A 137 5.51 -16.83 -8.13
C LEU A 137 4.00 -17.11 -8.24
N THR A 138 3.42 -17.36 -7.08
CA THR A 138 1.97 -17.48 -6.89
C THR A 138 1.57 -16.58 -5.73
N TYR A 139 0.58 -15.73 -5.94
CA TYR A 139 -0.03 -14.91 -4.90
C TYR A 139 -1.47 -15.38 -4.68
N ALA A 140 -1.79 -15.94 -3.51
CA ALA A 140 -3.12 -16.44 -3.21
C ALA A 140 -3.99 -15.35 -2.58
N ASN A 141 -5.26 -15.28 -3.00
CA ASN A 141 -6.28 -14.40 -2.44
C ASN A 141 -5.82 -12.94 -2.29
N VAL A 142 -5.35 -12.37 -3.41
CA VAL A 142 -4.91 -10.98 -3.47
C VAL A 142 -6.11 -10.04 -3.39
N ALA A 143 -6.00 -9.04 -2.52
CA ALA A 143 -6.95 -7.94 -2.43
C ALA A 143 -6.23 -6.59 -2.51
N LEU A 144 -6.82 -5.65 -3.24
CA LEU A 144 -6.47 -4.22 -3.21
C LEU A 144 -7.34 -3.51 -2.19
N HIS A 145 -6.71 -2.64 -1.41
CA HIS A 145 -7.36 -1.75 -0.47
C HIS A 145 -7.05 -0.30 -0.84
N ILE A 146 -8.09 0.53 -0.90
CA ILE A 146 -7.97 1.99 -0.97
C ILE A 146 -8.57 2.55 0.31
N GLN A 147 -7.77 3.23 1.12
CA GLN A 147 -8.17 3.77 2.41
C GLN A 147 -8.27 5.29 2.39
N GLN A 148 -9.38 5.82 2.92
CA GLN A 148 -9.55 7.26 3.12
C GLN A 148 -10.54 7.53 4.27
N PRO A 149 -10.08 8.10 5.41
CA PRO A 149 -8.68 8.35 5.76
C PRO A 149 -7.88 7.05 5.90
N PRO A 150 -6.54 7.12 6.03
CA PRO A 150 -5.73 5.94 6.32
C PRO A 150 -6.26 5.17 7.52
N GLY A 151 -6.33 3.83 7.41
CA GLY A 151 -6.95 2.94 8.38
C GLY A 151 -8.45 2.67 8.19
N THR A 152 -9.12 3.30 7.22
CA THR A 152 -10.53 3.03 6.87
C THR A 152 -10.67 2.72 5.39
N ASP A 153 -11.04 1.48 5.05
CA ASP A 153 -11.25 1.05 3.66
C ASP A 153 -12.44 1.79 3.03
N ALA A 154 -12.14 2.57 1.99
CA ALA A 154 -13.13 3.20 1.12
C ALA A 154 -13.50 2.29 -0.06
N LEU A 155 -12.52 1.52 -0.58
CA LEU A 155 -12.72 0.52 -1.62
C LEU A 155 -11.87 -0.71 -1.38
N THR A 156 -12.42 -1.86 -1.77
CA THR A 156 -11.69 -3.13 -1.84
C THR A 156 -11.94 -3.79 -3.19
N PHE A 157 -10.91 -4.39 -3.77
CA PHE A 157 -11.04 -5.23 -4.97
C PHE A 157 -10.34 -6.57 -4.76
N ASN A 158 -11.08 -7.66 -4.87
CA ASN A 158 -10.54 -9.01 -4.73
C ASN A 158 -10.13 -9.54 -6.11
N PHE A 159 -8.83 -9.76 -6.32
CA PHE A 159 -8.31 -10.40 -7.53
C PHE A 159 -8.32 -11.93 -7.43
N GLY A 160 -8.44 -12.47 -6.22
CA GLY A 160 -8.32 -13.91 -5.99
C GLY A 160 -6.87 -14.39 -6.14
N THR A 161 -6.71 -15.65 -6.54
CA THR A 161 -5.37 -16.23 -6.74
C THR A 161 -4.79 -15.82 -8.08
N ILE A 162 -3.55 -15.33 -8.04
CA ILE A 162 -2.69 -14.99 -9.18
C ILE A 162 -1.58 -16.05 -9.23
N ASP A 163 -1.89 -17.19 -9.84
CA ASP A 163 -1.00 -18.35 -10.07
C ASP A 163 -0.21 -18.16 -11.39
N PRO A 164 0.80 -19.01 -11.74
CA PRO A 164 1.65 -18.91 -12.92
C PRO A 164 0.98 -18.29 -14.14
#